data_AF-A0A2P7BRE1-F1
#
_entry.id   AF-A0A2P7BRE1-F1
#
_cell.length_a   1.000
_cell.length_b   1.000
_cell.length_c   1.000
_cell.angle_alpha   90.00
_cell.angle_beta   90.00
_cell.angle_gamma   90.00
#
_symmetry.space_group_name_H-M   'P 1'
#
loop_
_entity.id
_entity.type
_entity.pdbx_description
1 polymer ?
#
loop_
_entity_poly.entity_id
_entity_poly.type
_entity_poly.pdbx_seq_one_letter_code
_entity_poly.pdbx_strand_id
1 'polypeptide(L)'
;MGTSPMRIMAAIAFIASSLLPLQQAHGDDVKLSGFPSLILSGGTAKSTSYTIPKPFKNLIKADTLDIIFGQTTLDEIQKEFGGEIRKRGAGADVASWLCYQVALDGHASNLWFISNGQAAGSKRLLNMVSAEESDTARSGCSQGPETLTEWVLPVPGLKDDERALQNAFGASVNDGIVRYSNQMAPDSNGLTTLQALVYRLNDGQIDGISFSQITTK
;
A
#
# COMPACT_ATOMS: atom_id res chain seq x y z
N MET A 1 23.97 50.68 -72.13
CA MET A 1 22.94 49.84 -71.48
C MET A 1 23.46 49.53 -70.08
N GLY A 2 23.15 50.33 -69.05
CA GLY A 2 21.92 50.25 -68.25
C GLY A 2 21.95 48.95 -67.44
N THR A 3 22.18 48.91 -66.12
CA THR A 3 21.44 49.57 -65.03
C THR A 3 22.23 49.46 -63.70
N SER A 4 22.07 50.46 -62.82
CA SER A 4 22.50 50.42 -61.40
C SER A 4 21.37 49.82 -60.51
N PRO A 5 21.45 49.88 -59.17
CA PRO A 5 21.76 48.77 -58.26
C PRO A 5 20.54 48.36 -57.40
N MET A 6 20.61 47.24 -56.66
CA MET A 6 19.65 47.00 -55.57
C MET A 6 20.35 46.48 -54.31
N ARG A 7 20.33 47.34 -53.29
CA ARG A 7 20.63 47.03 -51.89
C ARG A 7 19.54 46.12 -51.35
N ILE A 8 19.89 45.07 -50.62
CA ILE A 8 18.96 44.38 -49.71
C ILE A 8 19.57 44.34 -48.31
N MET A 9 18.69 44.71 -47.38
CA MET A 9 18.87 44.98 -45.96
C MET A 9 19.26 43.75 -45.13
N ALA A 10 19.86 44.07 -43.99
CA ALA A 10 20.12 43.18 -42.86
C ALA A 10 18.83 42.59 -42.27
N ALA A 11 18.96 41.38 -41.70
CA ALA A 11 18.10 40.90 -40.63
C ALA A 11 18.96 40.20 -39.57
N ILE A 12 19.15 40.88 -38.44
CA ILE A 12 19.72 40.31 -37.21
C ILE A 12 18.57 39.58 -36.51
N ALA A 13 18.66 38.25 -36.43
CA ALA A 13 17.74 37.45 -35.62
C ALA A 13 18.30 37.31 -34.20
N PHE A 14 17.65 37.95 -33.23
CA PHE A 14 17.84 37.70 -31.80
C PHE A 14 17.25 36.33 -31.44
N ILE A 15 18.09 35.38 -31.05
CA ILE A 15 17.66 34.12 -30.42
C ILE A 15 17.50 34.40 -28.93
N ALA A 16 16.26 34.60 -28.50
CA ALA A 16 15.91 34.62 -27.08
C ALA A 16 15.74 33.16 -26.61
N SER A 17 16.79 32.61 -25.99
CA SER A 17 16.76 31.30 -25.35
C SER A 17 15.97 31.37 -24.04
N SER A 18 14.71 30.98 -24.07
CA SER A 18 13.89 30.72 -22.88
C SER A 18 14.33 29.40 -22.23
N LEU A 19 15.25 29.49 -21.27
CA LEU A 19 15.56 28.41 -20.32
C LEU A 19 14.37 28.23 -19.37
N LEU A 20 13.46 27.32 -19.71
CA LEU A 20 12.53 26.74 -18.74
C LEU A 20 13.32 25.75 -17.87
N PRO A 21 13.33 25.88 -16.53
CA PRO A 21 13.83 24.81 -15.69
C PRO A 21 12.87 23.62 -15.85
N LEU A 22 13.35 22.56 -16.50
CA LEU A 22 12.83 21.21 -16.34
C LEU A 22 12.95 20.87 -14.86
N GLN A 23 11.90 21.11 -14.07
CA GLN A 23 11.70 20.38 -12.83
C GLN A 23 11.57 18.92 -13.22
N GLN A 24 12.67 18.18 -13.15
CA GLN A 24 12.67 16.74 -13.21
C GLN A 24 11.80 16.27 -12.05
N ALA A 25 10.61 15.76 -12.36
CA ALA A 25 9.86 14.94 -11.43
C ALA A 25 10.75 13.72 -11.14
N HIS A 26 11.44 13.73 -10.01
CA HIS A 26 12.13 12.55 -9.49
C HIS A 26 11.06 11.50 -9.23
N GLY A 27 10.94 10.55 -10.15
CA GLY A 27 10.24 9.30 -9.86
C GLY A 27 11.04 8.58 -8.76
N ASP A 28 10.36 8.16 -7.70
CA ASP A 28 10.99 7.35 -6.66
C ASP A 28 11.45 6.01 -7.27
N ASP A 29 12.76 5.80 -7.36
CA ASP A 29 13.36 4.53 -7.80
C ASP A 29 13.03 3.38 -6.83
N VAL A 30 12.59 3.72 -5.61
CA VAL A 30 12.15 2.80 -4.57
C VAL A 30 10.92 2.00 -5.03
N LYS A 31 11.05 0.67 -5.05
CA LYS A 31 9.96 -0.27 -5.40
C LYS A 31 9.22 -0.70 -4.14
N LEU A 32 7.89 -0.88 -4.24
CA LEU A 32 7.16 -1.66 -3.24
C LEU A 32 7.77 -3.07 -3.19
N SER A 33 8.05 -3.57 -2.00
CA SER A 33 8.75 -4.83 -1.75
C SER A 33 8.06 -5.64 -0.66
N GLY A 34 8.64 -6.79 -0.28
CA GLY A 34 8.11 -7.66 0.77
C GLY A 34 6.76 -8.30 0.41
N PHE A 35 6.05 -8.75 1.44
CA PHE A 35 4.76 -9.40 1.32
C PHE A 35 3.69 -8.65 0.49
N PRO A 36 3.49 -7.32 0.61
CA PRO A 36 2.49 -6.65 -0.20
C PRO A 36 2.84 -6.66 -1.69
N SER A 37 4.13 -6.64 -2.06
CA SER A 37 4.53 -6.74 -3.47
C SER A 37 4.21 -8.11 -4.07
N LEU A 38 4.32 -9.19 -3.28
CA LEU A 38 3.92 -10.54 -3.70
C LEU A 38 2.41 -10.63 -3.95
N ILE A 39 1.61 -9.99 -3.09
CA ILE A 39 0.15 -9.97 -3.21
C ILE A 39 -0.29 -9.15 -4.43
N LEU A 40 0.21 -7.92 -4.56
CA LEU A 40 -0.22 -6.99 -5.62
C LEU A 40 0.30 -7.39 -7.01
N SER A 41 1.35 -8.19 -7.09
CA SER A 41 1.81 -8.80 -8.35
C SER A 41 1.04 -10.06 -8.75
N GLY A 42 0.08 -10.52 -7.93
CA GLY A 42 -0.70 -11.73 -8.18
C GLY A 42 0.01 -13.03 -7.79
N GLY A 43 1.15 -12.95 -7.11
CA GLY A 43 1.92 -14.12 -6.66
C GLY A 43 1.17 -15.05 -5.71
N THR A 44 0.08 -14.57 -5.09
CA THR A 44 -0.78 -15.35 -4.18
C THR A 44 -2.06 -15.87 -4.85
N ALA A 45 -2.27 -15.64 -6.15
CA ALA A 45 -3.53 -15.96 -6.82
C ALA A 45 -3.91 -17.44 -6.80
N LYS A 46 -2.91 -18.34 -6.77
CA LYS A 46 -3.10 -19.81 -6.75
C LYS A 46 -3.08 -20.42 -5.33
N SER A 47 -2.94 -19.59 -4.30
CA SER A 47 -2.89 -20.05 -2.91
C SER A 47 -4.24 -20.59 -2.44
N THR A 48 -4.20 -21.47 -1.43
CA THR A 48 -5.39 -21.98 -0.75
C THR A 48 -6.27 -20.80 -0.33
N SER A 49 -7.56 -20.85 -0.66
CA SER A 49 -8.49 -19.74 -0.49
C SER A 49 -9.80 -20.22 0.12
N TYR A 50 -10.29 -19.50 1.13
CA TYR A 50 -11.54 -19.76 1.83
C TYR A 50 -12.43 -18.53 1.82
N THR A 51 -13.74 -18.74 1.69
CA THR A 51 -14.72 -17.68 1.96
C THR A 51 -15.08 -17.72 3.43
N ILE A 52 -14.96 -16.60 4.14
CA ILE A 52 -15.40 -16.50 5.54
C ILE A 52 -16.82 -15.93 5.60
N PRO A 53 -17.68 -16.41 6.51
CA PRO A 53 -19.10 -16.05 6.54
C PRO A 53 -19.34 -14.65 7.13
N LYS A 54 -18.43 -14.14 7.96
CA LYS A 54 -18.54 -12.84 8.62
C LYS A 54 -17.39 -11.93 8.21
N PRO A 55 -17.64 -10.64 7.93
CA PRO A 55 -16.59 -9.67 7.72
C PRO A 55 -15.81 -9.45 9.02
N PHE A 56 -14.53 -9.09 8.90
CA PHE A 56 -13.76 -8.59 10.03
C PHE A 56 -14.12 -7.13 10.31
N LYS A 57 -13.91 -6.69 11.56
CA LYS A 57 -14.14 -5.28 11.92
C LYS A 57 -13.16 -4.41 11.13
N ASN A 58 -13.67 -3.42 10.40
CA ASN A 58 -12.83 -2.49 9.65
C ASN A 58 -12.19 -1.42 10.57
N LEU A 59 -11.38 -1.86 11.53
CA LEU A 59 -10.69 -1.01 12.49
C LEU A 59 -9.39 -1.68 12.93
N ILE A 60 -8.28 -0.98 12.75
CA ILE A 60 -7.00 -1.27 13.39
C ILE A 60 -6.72 -0.14 14.36
N LYS A 61 -6.38 -0.46 15.60
CA LYS A 61 -5.92 0.55 16.55
C LYS A 61 -4.40 0.52 16.59
N ALA A 62 -3.78 1.66 16.28
CA ALA A 62 -2.35 1.89 16.38
C ALA A 62 -2.13 3.06 17.34
N ASP A 63 -2.01 2.75 18.63
CA ASP A 63 -1.91 3.70 19.75
C ASP A 63 -2.90 4.89 19.64
N THR A 64 -2.45 6.03 19.12
CA THR A 64 -3.19 7.28 19.00
C THR A 64 -4.11 7.37 17.78
N LEU A 65 -3.99 6.45 16.81
CA LEU A 65 -4.77 6.49 15.57
C LEU A 65 -5.64 5.25 15.40
N ASP A 66 -6.95 5.49 15.28
CA ASP A 66 -7.91 4.52 14.78
C ASP A 66 -7.87 4.52 13.24
N ILE A 67 -7.42 3.41 12.67
CA ILE A 67 -7.24 3.23 11.23
C ILE A 67 -8.43 2.47 10.65
N ILE A 68 -9.12 3.09 9.71
CA ILE A 68 -10.35 2.56 9.07
C ILE A 68 -10.17 2.59 7.55
N PHE A 69 -10.30 1.44 6.89
CA PHE A 69 -10.16 1.38 5.44
C PHE A 69 -11.25 2.17 4.72
N GLY A 70 -10.83 2.88 3.67
CA GLY A 70 -11.69 3.77 2.88
C GLY A 70 -12.01 5.10 3.58
N GLN A 71 -11.49 5.34 4.80
CA GLN A 71 -11.67 6.60 5.53
C GLN A 71 -10.33 7.24 5.86
N THR A 72 -9.43 6.50 6.51
CA THR A 72 -8.08 6.98 6.85
C THR A 72 -7.24 7.10 5.58
N THR A 73 -6.47 8.19 5.48
CA THR A 73 -5.58 8.50 4.36
C THR A 73 -4.12 8.20 4.73
N LEU A 74 -3.26 8.01 3.71
CA LEU A 74 -1.81 7.95 3.96
C LEU A 74 -1.26 9.26 4.52
N ASP A 75 -1.85 10.40 4.18
CA ASP A 75 -1.47 11.70 4.71
C ASP A 75 -1.70 11.81 6.23
N GLU A 76 -2.82 11.28 6.74
CA GLU A 76 -3.10 11.24 8.17
C GLU A 76 -2.12 10.32 8.91
N ILE A 77 -1.83 9.15 8.35
CA ILE A 77 -0.85 8.20 8.91
C ILE A 77 0.55 8.82 8.92
N GLN A 78 0.95 9.49 7.83
CA GLN A 78 2.24 10.19 7.76
C GLN A 78 2.32 11.32 8.79
N LYS A 79 1.23 12.05 9.00
CA LYS A 79 1.18 13.13 9.99
C LYS A 79 1.34 12.59 11.41
N GLU A 80 0.76 11.44 11.71
CA GLU A 80 0.81 10.83 13.03
C GLU A 80 2.17 10.14 13.31
N PHE A 81 2.65 9.33 12.37
CA PHE A 81 3.80 8.45 12.59
C PHE A 81 5.07 8.86 11.80
N GLY A 82 5.01 9.95 11.04
CA GLY A 82 6.11 10.41 10.19
C GLY A 82 6.34 9.51 8.97
N GLY A 83 7.58 9.46 8.49
CA GLY A 83 7.97 8.69 7.30
C GLY A 83 7.71 9.39 5.98
N GLU A 84 7.97 8.69 4.88
CA GLU A 84 7.90 9.22 3.53
C GLU A 84 6.88 8.45 2.68
N ILE A 85 5.85 9.14 2.17
CA ILE A 85 4.90 8.50 1.26
C ILE A 85 5.58 8.30 -0.09
N ARG A 86 5.83 7.04 -0.41
CA ARG A 86 6.32 6.60 -1.71
C ARG A 86 5.16 6.50 -2.70
N LYS A 87 5.47 6.63 -3.99
CA LYS A 87 4.48 6.48 -5.07
C LYS A 87 5.10 5.83 -6.29
N ARG A 88 4.33 4.95 -6.93
CA ARG A 88 4.66 4.38 -8.23
C ARG A 88 3.41 4.15 -9.07
N GLY A 89 3.60 4.12 -10.39
CA GLY A 89 2.54 3.94 -11.36
C GLY A 89 1.81 5.25 -11.66
N ALA A 90 0.84 5.17 -12.56
CA ALA A 90 0.00 6.29 -12.98
C ALA A 90 -1.39 5.78 -13.34
N GLY A 91 -2.39 6.67 -13.33
CA GLY A 91 -3.76 6.33 -13.68
C GLY A 91 -4.35 5.28 -12.73
N ALA A 92 -4.93 4.21 -13.30
CA ALA A 92 -5.59 3.15 -12.54
C ALA A 92 -4.61 2.20 -11.82
N ASP A 93 -3.33 2.18 -12.22
CA ASP A 93 -2.31 1.28 -11.68
C ASP A 93 -1.43 1.96 -10.62
N VAL A 94 -1.84 3.14 -10.15
CA VAL A 94 -1.09 3.88 -9.15
C VAL A 94 -1.18 3.21 -7.78
N ALA A 95 -0.03 3.15 -7.11
CA ALA A 95 0.09 2.74 -5.73
C ALA A 95 0.92 3.77 -4.96
N SER A 96 0.43 4.16 -3.79
CA SER A 96 1.15 4.95 -2.82
C SER A 96 1.25 4.18 -1.51
N TRP A 97 2.37 4.32 -0.81
CA TRP A 97 2.56 3.61 0.45
C TRP A 97 3.47 4.35 1.41
N LEU A 98 3.25 4.11 2.70
CA LEU A 98 4.23 4.30 3.76
C LEU A 98 4.82 2.95 4.11
N CYS A 99 6.10 2.92 4.46
CA CYS A 99 6.73 1.73 5.01
C CYS A 99 7.54 2.05 6.25
N TYR A 100 7.42 1.20 7.26
CA TYR A 100 8.15 1.31 8.51
C TYR A 100 8.84 0.00 8.87
N GLN A 101 10.06 0.06 9.39
CA GLN A 101 10.62 -0.98 10.23
C GLN A 101 10.22 -0.67 11.68
N VAL A 102 9.59 -1.63 12.34
CA VAL A 102 9.01 -1.49 13.69
C VAL A 102 9.28 -2.75 14.52
N ALA A 103 9.16 -2.65 15.83
CA ALA A 103 9.19 -3.80 16.74
C ALA A 103 7.76 -4.20 17.13
N LEU A 104 6.96 -4.72 16.19
CA LEU A 104 5.58 -5.14 16.46
C LEU A 104 5.57 -6.27 17.51
N ASP A 105 4.94 -6.00 18.64
CA ASP A 105 4.92 -6.86 19.83
C ASP A 105 6.32 -7.40 20.18
N GLY A 106 7.33 -6.52 20.12
CA GLY A 106 8.73 -6.83 20.48
C GLY A 106 9.55 -7.55 19.40
N HIS A 107 9.04 -7.74 18.19
CA HIS A 107 9.79 -8.40 17.10
C HIS A 107 9.94 -7.49 15.90
N ALA A 108 11.14 -7.51 15.33
CA ALA A 108 11.49 -6.73 14.15
C ALA A 108 10.59 -7.14 12.98
N SER A 109 9.86 -6.17 12.44
CA SER A 109 8.89 -6.36 11.36
C SER A 109 8.94 -5.18 10.40
N ASN A 110 8.69 -5.46 9.12
CA ASN A 110 8.35 -4.40 8.17
C ASN A 110 6.83 -4.28 8.07
N LEU A 111 6.38 -3.05 7.98
CA LEU A 111 4.98 -2.67 8.00
C LEU A 111 4.69 -1.69 6.85
N TRP A 112 3.62 -1.95 6.11
CA TRP A 112 3.17 -1.11 5.01
C TRP A 112 1.72 -0.66 5.19
N PHE A 113 1.51 0.63 4.95
CA PHE A 113 0.19 1.22 4.74
C PHE A 113 0.07 1.58 3.27
N ILE A 114 -0.95 1.05 2.59
CA ILE A 114 -1.04 1.08 1.14
C ILE A 114 -2.38 1.66 0.71
N SER A 115 -2.28 2.57 -0.24
CA SER A 115 -3.38 3.04 -1.07
C SER A 115 -3.08 2.62 -2.51
N ASN A 116 -3.93 1.80 -3.12
CA ASN A 116 -3.76 1.36 -4.51
C ASN A 116 -5.05 1.45 -5.33
N GLY A 117 -4.92 1.31 -6.66
CA GLY A 117 -6.07 1.24 -7.57
C GLY A 117 -6.94 2.49 -7.46
N GLN A 118 -8.26 2.30 -7.36
CA GLN A 118 -9.21 3.41 -7.19
C GLN A 118 -9.02 4.21 -5.89
N ALA A 119 -8.47 3.58 -4.83
CA ALA A 119 -8.25 4.25 -3.56
C ALA A 119 -7.04 5.22 -3.62
N ALA A 120 -6.10 4.95 -4.53
CA ALA A 120 -4.88 5.74 -4.75
C ALA A 120 -5.07 7.00 -5.59
N GLY A 121 -6.32 7.43 -5.78
CA GLY A 121 -6.65 8.74 -6.33
C GLY A 121 -6.12 9.89 -5.45
N SER A 122 -6.60 11.10 -5.69
CA SER A 122 -6.08 12.33 -5.06
C SER A 122 -6.08 12.31 -3.52
N LYS A 123 -6.94 11.51 -2.89
CA LYS A 123 -7.04 11.42 -1.42
C LYS A 123 -6.19 10.32 -0.79
N ARG A 124 -5.60 9.42 -1.59
CA ARG A 124 -4.78 8.28 -1.10
C ARG A 124 -5.43 7.55 0.08
N LEU A 125 -6.69 7.14 -0.09
CA LEU A 125 -7.42 6.42 0.95
C LEU A 125 -6.75 5.07 1.17
N LEU A 126 -6.51 4.73 2.43
CA LEU A 126 -5.95 3.45 2.81
C LEU A 126 -6.94 2.35 2.45
N ASN A 127 -6.46 1.33 1.74
CA ASN A 127 -7.26 0.15 1.40
C ASN A 127 -6.53 -1.17 1.63
N MET A 128 -5.26 -1.12 2.03
CA MET A 128 -4.49 -2.30 2.39
C MET A 128 -3.46 -1.94 3.46
N VAL A 129 -3.27 -2.86 4.39
CA VAL A 129 -2.13 -2.88 5.29
C VAL A 129 -1.49 -4.25 5.19
N SER A 130 -0.17 -4.28 5.32
CA SER A 130 0.60 -5.51 5.29
C SER A 130 1.74 -5.44 6.26
N ALA A 131 2.08 -6.56 6.88
CA ALA A 131 3.24 -6.69 7.73
C ALA A 131 3.94 -8.03 7.47
N GLU A 132 5.25 -8.07 7.64
CA GLU A 132 6.04 -9.31 7.62
C GLU A 132 7.13 -9.24 8.68
N GLU A 133 7.43 -10.37 9.31
CA GLU A 133 8.58 -10.48 10.20
C GLU A 133 9.88 -10.28 9.40
N SER A 134 10.80 -9.48 9.95
CA SER A 134 12.10 -9.23 9.35
C SER A 134 13.01 -8.48 10.32
N ASP A 135 14.21 -9.01 10.55
CA ASP A 135 15.27 -8.34 11.31
C ASP A 135 15.92 -7.17 10.56
N THR A 136 15.58 -6.99 9.27
CA THR A 136 16.16 -5.95 8.42
C THR A 136 15.08 -5.05 7.84
N ALA A 137 15.35 -3.74 7.88
CA ALA A 137 14.52 -2.77 7.19
C ALA A 137 14.55 -3.01 5.68
N ARG A 138 13.36 -3.13 5.07
CA ARG A 138 13.24 -3.19 3.62
C ARG A 138 13.62 -1.85 3.00
N SER A 139 14.09 -1.90 1.76
CA SER A 139 14.46 -0.69 1.01
C SER A 139 13.31 0.30 0.96
N GLY A 140 13.56 1.53 1.42
CA GLY A 140 12.57 2.61 1.43
C GLY A 140 11.66 2.64 2.64
N CYS A 141 11.86 1.78 3.62
CA CYS A 141 11.16 1.81 4.90
C CYS A 141 11.88 2.74 5.88
N SER A 142 11.14 3.64 6.51
CA SER A 142 11.62 4.49 7.60
C SER A 142 11.67 3.69 8.90
N GLN A 143 12.45 4.13 9.88
CA GLN A 143 12.26 3.61 11.24
C GLN A 143 10.93 4.16 11.78
N GLY A 144 10.03 3.28 12.21
CA GLY A 144 8.76 3.69 12.82
C GLY A 144 8.94 4.17 14.26
N PRO A 145 8.06 5.07 14.74
CA PRO A 145 8.05 5.47 16.15
C PRO A 145 7.57 4.31 17.05
N GLU A 146 7.88 4.39 18.35
CA GLU A 146 7.41 3.40 19.35
C GLU A 146 5.89 3.34 19.42
N THR A 147 5.18 4.45 19.17
CA THR A 147 3.70 4.48 19.12
C THR A 147 3.11 3.61 18.00
N LEU A 148 3.93 3.17 17.04
CA LEU A 148 3.51 2.28 15.95
C LEU A 148 3.76 0.79 16.23
N THR A 149 4.19 0.41 17.45
CA THR A 149 4.51 -0.99 17.78
C THR A 149 3.38 -1.78 18.43
N GLU A 150 2.34 -1.12 18.93
CA GLU A 150 1.21 -1.76 19.62
C GLU A 150 -0.05 -1.73 18.77
N TRP A 151 -0.45 -2.91 18.29
CA TRP A 151 -1.56 -3.04 17.35
C TRP A 151 -2.68 -3.88 17.93
N VAL A 152 -3.88 -3.33 17.96
CA VAL A 152 -5.08 -4.14 18.23
C VAL A 152 -5.72 -4.50 16.89
N LEU A 153 -5.39 -5.71 16.41
CA LEU A 153 -5.96 -6.26 15.20
C LEU A 153 -7.29 -6.96 15.48
N PRO A 154 -8.27 -6.84 14.57
CA PRO A 154 -9.54 -7.56 14.66
C PRO A 154 -9.44 -9.01 14.14
N VAL A 155 -8.23 -9.45 13.79
CA VAL A 155 -7.88 -10.72 13.15
C VAL A 155 -6.56 -11.21 13.75
N PRO A 156 -6.23 -12.52 13.63
CA PRO A 156 -4.93 -13.03 14.05
C PRO A 156 -3.77 -12.23 13.45
N GLY A 157 -2.75 -11.94 14.25
CA GLY A 157 -1.61 -11.09 13.91
C GLY A 157 -0.37 -11.87 13.47
N LEU A 158 0.77 -11.18 13.40
CA LEU A 158 2.07 -11.85 13.32
C LEU A 158 2.29 -12.67 14.61
N LYS A 159 2.97 -13.83 14.50
CA LYS A 159 3.27 -14.79 15.60
C LYS A 159 2.09 -15.55 16.19
N ASP A 160 0.86 -15.16 15.88
CA ASP A 160 -0.24 -16.10 16.00
C ASP A 160 0.04 -17.33 15.13
N ASP A 161 -0.62 -18.43 15.43
CA ASP A 161 -0.39 -19.70 14.76
C ASP A 161 -1.60 -20.12 13.89
N GLU A 162 -1.43 -21.23 13.18
CA GLU A 162 -2.49 -21.84 12.40
C GLU A 162 -3.75 -22.14 13.21
N ARG A 163 -3.65 -22.33 14.54
CA ARG A 163 -4.81 -22.59 15.40
C ARG A 163 -5.59 -21.30 15.64
N ALA A 164 -4.92 -20.16 15.75
CA ALA A 164 -5.59 -18.86 15.79
C ALA A 164 -6.40 -18.62 14.50
N LEU A 165 -5.84 -18.95 13.32
CA LEU A 165 -6.57 -18.88 12.05
C LEU A 165 -7.75 -19.87 11.99
N GLN A 166 -7.52 -21.12 12.40
CA GLN A 166 -8.56 -22.14 12.46
C GLN A 166 -9.71 -21.71 13.39
N ASN A 167 -9.41 -21.09 14.53
CA ASN A 167 -10.40 -20.61 15.48
C ASN A 167 -11.15 -19.38 14.95
N ALA A 168 -10.45 -18.46 14.28
CA ALA A 168 -11.04 -17.23 13.74
C ALA A 168 -11.88 -17.48 12.48
N PHE A 169 -11.44 -18.38 11.61
CA PHE A 169 -11.95 -18.52 10.24
C PHE A 169 -12.44 -19.92 9.88
N GLY A 170 -12.23 -20.92 10.74
CA GLY A 170 -12.70 -22.29 10.54
C GLY A 170 -11.85 -23.14 9.60
N ALA A 171 -10.78 -22.59 9.04
CA ALA A 171 -9.80 -23.30 8.23
C ALA A 171 -8.41 -22.67 8.41
N SER A 172 -7.36 -23.43 8.16
CA SER A 172 -5.98 -22.96 8.08
C SER A 172 -5.12 -23.88 7.20
N VAL A 173 -3.88 -23.47 6.96
CA VAL A 173 -2.79 -24.30 6.44
C VAL A 173 -1.64 -24.27 7.44
N ASN A 174 -0.71 -25.23 7.35
CA ASN A 174 0.48 -25.26 8.19
C ASN A 174 1.67 -24.51 7.56
N ASP A 175 1.79 -24.55 6.23
CA ASP A 175 2.87 -23.92 5.48
C ASP A 175 2.32 -23.28 4.21
N GLY A 176 2.99 -22.25 3.73
CA GLY A 176 2.68 -21.52 2.51
C GLY A 176 1.75 -20.34 2.74
N ILE A 177 0.87 -20.08 1.79
CA ILE A 177 -0.01 -18.92 1.80
C ILE A 177 -1.46 -19.37 1.83
N VAL A 178 -2.25 -18.75 2.70
CA VAL A 178 -3.70 -18.92 2.78
C VAL A 178 -4.41 -17.58 2.64
N ARG A 179 -5.56 -17.59 1.96
CA ARG A 179 -6.38 -16.42 1.69
C ARG A 179 -7.77 -16.61 2.28
N TYR A 180 -8.30 -15.56 2.88
CA TYR A 180 -9.68 -15.48 3.32
C TYR A 180 -10.36 -14.30 2.62
N SER A 181 -11.59 -14.46 2.20
CA SER A 181 -12.37 -13.36 1.63
C SER A 181 -13.79 -13.32 2.14
N ASN A 182 -14.34 -12.12 2.25
CA ASN A 182 -15.75 -11.88 2.50
C ASN A 182 -16.25 -10.81 1.55
N GLN A 183 -17.28 -11.12 0.77
CA GLN A 183 -18.00 -10.16 -0.04
C GLN A 183 -19.35 -9.90 0.61
N MET A 184 -19.56 -8.67 1.06
CA MET A 184 -20.83 -8.25 1.64
C MET A 184 -21.86 -7.98 0.54
N ALA A 185 -23.13 -8.19 0.87
CA ALA A 185 -24.23 -7.79 0.00
C ALA A 185 -24.20 -6.27 -0.22
N PRO A 186 -24.70 -5.76 -1.37
CA PRO A 186 -24.76 -4.33 -1.63
C PRO A 186 -25.53 -3.59 -0.52
N ASP A 187 -25.01 -2.43 -0.11
CA ASP A 187 -25.69 -1.53 0.82
C ASP A 187 -26.89 -0.81 0.16
N SER A 188 -27.57 0.06 0.91
CA SER A 188 -28.70 0.85 0.39
C SER A 188 -28.35 1.77 -0.78
N ASN A 189 -27.07 2.05 -1.00
CA ASN A 189 -26.55 2.87 -2.09
C ASN A 189 -26.04 2.01 -3.27
N GLY A 190 -26.21 0.68 -3.19
CA GLY A 190 -25.73 -0.28 -4.18
C GLY A 190 -24.24 -0.58 -4.06
N LEU A 191 -23.56 -0.17 -2.99
CA LEU A 191 -22.13 -0.39 -2.82
C LEU A 191 -21.85 -1.79 -2.27
N THR A 192 -20.99 -2.52 -2.96
CA THR A 192 -20.46 -3.82 -2.53
C THR A 192 -19.11 -3.62 -1.86
N THR A 193 -18.92 -4.21 -0.68
CA THR A 193 -17.61 -4.22 -0.01
C THR A 193 -17.01 -5.62 -0.07
N LEU A 194 -15.76 -5.70 -0.52
CA LEU A 194 -14.92 -6.90 -0.49
C LEU A 194 -13.82 -6.71 0.53
N GLN A 195 -13.72 -7.65 1.45
CA GLN A 195 -12.63 -7.79 2.40
C GLN A 195 -11.77 -9.00 2.03
N ALA A 196 -10.46 -8.86 2.12
CA ALA A 196 -9.52 -9.94 1.91
C ALA A 196 -8.44 -9.95 3.00
N LEU A 197 -8.12 -11.16 3.46
CA LEU A 197 -6.97 -11.44 4.32
C LEU A 197 -6.05 -12.40 3.58
N VAL A 198 -4.75 -12.17 3.69
CA VAL A 198 -3.72 -13.06 3.14
C VAL A 198 -2.69 -13.27 4.23
N TYR A 199 -2.42 -14.54 4.55
CA TYR A 199 -1.42 -14.93 5.53
C TYR A 199 -0.35 -15.77 4.84
N ARG A 200 0.90 -15.61 5.27
CA ARG A 200 1.99 -16.54 5.03
C ARG A 200 2.31 -17.24 6.34
N LEU A 201 2.44 -18.57 6.27
CA LEU A 201 2.79 -19.41 7.39
C LEU A 201 4.07 -20.18 7.08
N ASN A 202 4.89 -20.36 8.11
CA ASN A 202 6.08 -21.20 8.12
C ASN A 202 6.03 -22.05 9.38
N ASP A 203 5.95 -23.38 9.23
CA ASP A 203 5.82 -24.33 10.34
C ASP A 203 4.71 -23.96 11.34
N GLY A 204 3.54 -23.61 10.78
CA GLY A 204 2.33 -23.24 11.53
C GLY A 204 2.35 -21.84 12.14
N GLN A 205 3.43 -21.07 12.00
CA GLN A 205 3.54 -19.69 12.54
C GLN A 205 3.30 -18.65 11.44
N ILE A 206 2.55 -17.60 11.77
CA ILE A 206 2.30 -16.48 10.84
C ILE A 206 3.51 -15.55 10.81
N ASP A 207 4.19 -15.49 9.66
CA ASP A 207 5.34 -14.61 9.42
C ASP A 207 5.01 -13.45 8.44
N GLY A 208 3.81 -13.44 7.88
CA GLY A 208 3.32 -12.42 6.97
C GLY A 208 1.81 -12.31 7.00
N ILE A 209 1.31 -11.08 7.05
CA ILE A 209 -0.11 -10.77 7.05
C ILE A 209 -0.40 -9.59 6.11
N SER A 210 -1.54 -9.65 5.43
CA SER A 210 -2.12 -8.52 4.75
C SER A 210 -3.62 -8.54 4.87
N PHE A 211 -4.19 -7.37 5.12
CA PHE A 211 -5.62 -7.15 5.20
C PHE A 211 -5.96 -5.99 4.29
N SER A 212 -7.00 -6.18 3.49
CA SER A 212 -7.45 -5.18 2.53
C SER A 212 -8.96 -5.12 2.46
N GLN A 213 -9.44 -3.94 2.09
CA GLN A 213 -10.85 -3.69 1.87
C GLN A 213 -11.03 -2.73 0.69
N ILE A 214 -11.92 -3.09 -0.21
CA ILE A 214 -12.37 -2.22 -1.29
C ILE A 214 -13.89 -2.13 -1.26
N THR A 215 -14.41 -0.94 -1.57
CA THR A 215 -15.84 -0.71 -1.75
C THR A 215 -16.06 -0.21 -3.16
N THR A 216 -16.92 -0.89 -3.91
CA THR A 216 -17.23 -0.60 -5.31
C THR A 216 -18.72 -0.49 -5.52
N LYS A 217 -19.14 0.26 -6.53
CA LYS A 217 -20.55 0.39 -6.94
C LYS A 217 -20.95 -0.71 -7.92
#